data_AF-A0A7V9BW56-F1
#
_entry.id   AF-A0A7V9BW56-F1
#
_cell.length_a   1.000
_cell.length_b   1.000
_cell.length_c   1.000
_cell.angle_alpha   90.00
_cell.angle_beta   90.00
_cell.angle_gamma   90.00
#
_symmetry.space_group_name_H-M   'P 1'
#
loop_
_entity.id
_entity.type
_entity.pdbx_description
1 polymer ?
#
loop_
_entity_poly.entity_id
_entity_poly.type
_entity_poly.pdbx_seq_one_letter_code
_entity_poly.pdbx_strand_id
1 'polypeptide(L)' 'MLHTLDVDGEVFAVWGHDDGTDYDWLSGPNPGYGFGTSGKNMPEEWHREQIRGFLAMIDPANGYMAED' A
#
# COMPACT_ATOMS: atom_id res chain seq x y z
N MET A 1 -8.81 4.88 10.99
CA MET A 1 -9.90 4.05 10.42
C MET A 1 -9.23 2.92 9.64
N LEU A 2 -9.65 1.67 9.82
CA LEU A 2 -9.17 0.53 9.03
C LEU A 2 -10.22 0.18 7.96
N HIS A 3 -9.80 0.05 6.71
CA HIS A 3 -10.62 -0.43 5.60
C HIS A 3 -9.76 -1.16 4.57
N THR A 4 -10.38 -1.88 3.64
CA THR A 4 -9.66 -2.56 2.56
C THR A 4 -9.87 -1.87 1.23
N LEU A 5 -8.83 -1.80 0.40
CA LEU A 5 -8.91 -1.31 -0.98
C LEU A 5 -8.39 -2.38 -1.94
N ASP A 6 -9.16 -2.62 -3.00
CA ASP A 6 -8.73 -3.34 -4.19
C ASP A 6 -8.21 -2.33 -5.21
N VAL A 7 -6.95 -2.49 -5.61
CA VAL A 7 -6.26 -1.67 -6.58
C VAL A 7 -5.65 -2.58 -7.63
N ASP A 8 -6.25 -2.59 -8.81
CA ASP A 8 -5.78 -3.32 -9.98
C ASP A 8 -5.60 -4.84 -9.71
N GLY A 9 -6.43 -5.41 -8.81
CA GLY A 9 -6.39 -6.82 -8.41
C GLY A 9 -5.55 -7.12 -7.17
N GLU A 10 -4.84 -6.12 -6.63
CA GLU A 10 -4.11 -6.22 -5.38
C GLU A 10 -4.93 -5.63 -4.22
N VAL A 11 -4.98 -6.36 -3.10
CA VAL A 11 -5.78 -5.99 -1.92
C VAL A 11 -4.87 -5.47 -0.81
N PHE A 12 -5.18 -4.27 -0.34
CA PHE A 12 -4.49 -3.62 0.78
C PHE A 12 -5.44 -3.36 1.94
N ALA A 13 -4.95 -3.57 3.17
CA ALA A 13 -5.53 -2.97 4.36
C ALA A 13 -4.96 -1.56 4.52
N VAL A 14 -5.83 -0.57 4.63
CA VAL A 14 -5.48 0.84 4.77
C VAL A 14 -5.89 1.31 6.17
N TRP A 15 -4.89 1.70 6.94
CA TRP A 15 -5.03 2.09 8.33
C TRP A 15 -4.51 3.51 8.56
N GLY A 16 -5.43 4.47 8.66
CA GLY A 16 -5.10 5.84 9.05
C GLY A 16 -4.90 5.99 10.55
N HIS A 17 -3.82 6.66 10.96
CA HIS A 17 -3.44 6.99 12.33
C HIS A 17 -2.99 8.47 12.46
N ASP A 18 -2.59 8.90 13.66
CA ASP A 18 -2.41 10.32 13.99
C ASP A 18 -1.31 11.01 13.21
N ASP A 19 -0.32 10.29 12.69
CA ASP A 19 0.85 10.79 11.96
C ASP A 19 0.90 10.34 10.49
N GLY A 20 -0.08 9.56 10.01
CA GLY A 20 -0.07 9.07 8.64
C GLY A 20 -1.12 8.03 8.31
N THR A 21 -0.82 7.27 7.26
CA THR A 21 -1.60 6.12 6.81
C THR A 21 -0.63 5.00 6.45
N ASP A 22 -0.86 3.83 7.05
CA ASP A 22 -0.18 2.58 6.73
C ASP A 22 -1.01 1.74 5.77
N TYR A 23 -0.32 1.00 4.91
CA TYR A 23 -0.87 0.14 3.87
C TYR A 23 -0.24 -1.24 3.97
N ASP A 24 -1.01 -2.23 4.43
CA ASP A 24 -0.59 -3.63 4.51
C ASP A 24 -1.04 -4.37 3.24
N TRP A 25 -0.10 -4.96 2.50
CA TRP A 25 -0.38 -5.70 1.28
C TRP A 25 -0.87 -7.12 1.62
N LEU A 26 -2.18 -7.34 1.50
CA LEU A 26 -2.83 -8.58 1.93
C LEU A 26 -2.77 -9.69 0.88
N SER A 27 -2.85 -9.34 -0.41
CA SER A 27 -2.74 -10.29 -1.53
C SER A 27 -1.30 -10.53 -2.00
N GLY A 28 -0.35 -9.73 -1.51
CA GLY A 28 1.03 -9.76 -1.95
C GLY A 28 1.76 -11.05 -1.56
N PRO A 29 2.88 -11.36 -2.25
CA PRO A 29 3.63 -12.60 -2.01
C PRO A 29 4.34 -12.63 -0.65
N ASN A 30 4.47 -11.48 0.02
CA ASN A 30 5.23 -11.31 1.25
C ASN A 30 4.30 -10.91 2.41
N PRO A 31 3.89 -11.85 3.28
CA PRO A 31 2.99 -11.57 4.40
C PRO A 31 3.53 -10.48 5.34
N GLY A 32 2.69 -9.49 5.65
CA GLY A 32 3.06 -8.36 6.51
C GLY A 32 3.94 -7.31 5.84
N TYR A 33 4.11 -7.38 4.52
CA TYR A 33 4.78 -6.35 3.75
C TYR A 33 3.82 -5.23 3.36
N GLY A 34 4.35 -4.03 3.15
CA GLY A 34 3.54 -2.83 2.99
C GLY A 34 4.39 -1.57 2.96
N PHE A 35 3.73 -0.43 3.12
CA PHE A 35 4.38 0.88 3.21
C PHE A 35 3.53 1.86 4.02
N GLY A 36 4.13 3.00 4.39
CA GLY A 36 3.45 4.07 5.13
C GLY A 36 3.65 5.43 4.45
N THR A 37 2.71 6.34 4.70
CA THR A 37 2.75 7.72 4.19
C THR A 37 2.35 8.71 5.28
N SER A 38 2.81 9.95 5.22
CA SER A 38 2.41 11.01 6.17
C SER A 38 1.05 11.67 5.85
N GLY A 39 0.36 11.23 4.80
CA GLY A 39 -0.93 11.78 4.39
C GLY A 39 -2.05 11.36 5.34
N LYS A 40 -2.86 12.32 5.81
CA LYS A 40 -3.98 12.09 6.74
C LYS A 40 -5.29 12.52 6.10
N ASN A 41 -6.35 11.75 6.36
CA ASN A 41 -7.71 12.03 5.88
C ASN A 41 -7.77 12.33 4.37
N MET A 42 -6.92 11.64 3.60
CA MET A 42 -6.86 11.81 2.15
C MET A 42 -8.05 11.09 1.49
N PRO A 43 -8.48 11.54 0.30
CA PRO A 43 -9.54 10.85 -0.43
C PRO A 43 -9.07 9.46 -0.89
N GLU A 44 -10.01 8.56 -1.15
CA GLU A 44 -9.72 7.18 -1.60
C GLU A 44 -8.82 7.15 -2.86
N GLU A 45 -9.05 8.06 -3.81
CA GLU A 45 -8.24 8.14 -5.04
C GLU A 45 -6.75 8.38 -4.75
N TRP A 46 -6.44 9.21 -3.75
CA TRP A 46 -5.07 9.45 -3.32
C TRP A 46 -4.43 8.17 -2.77
N HIS A 47 -5.16 7.39 -1.96
CA HIS A 47 -4.69 6.09 -1.48
C HIS A 47 -4.41 5.12 -2.63
N ARG A 48 -5.28 5.08 -3.65
CA ARG A 48 -5.08 4.25 -4.86
C ARG A 48 -3.82 4.65 -5.62
N GLU A 49 -3.53 5.94 -5.76
CA GLU A 49 -2.30 6.43 -6.41
C GLU A 49 -1.04 6.03 -5.65
N GLN A 50 -1.04 6.15 -4.31
CA GLN A 50 0.11 5.72 -3.50
C GLN A 50 0.37 4.22 -3.64
N ILE A 51 -0.70 3.40 -3.62
CA ILE A 51 -0.60 1.94 -3.81
C ILE A 51 -0.05 1.60 -5.21
N ARG A 52 -0.54 2.25 -6.27
CA ARG A 52 0.00 2.05 -7.62
C ARG A 52 1.47 2.43 -7.73
N GLY A 53 1.87 3.53 -7.09
CA GLY A 53 3.27 3.94 -7.02
C GLY A 53 4.15 2.91 -6.33
N PHE A 54 3.69 2.39 -5.18
CA PHE A 54 4.35 1.29 -4.47
C PHE A 54 4.51 0.06 -5.36
N LEU A 55 3.43 -0.43 -5.97
CA LEU A 55 3.45 -1.62 -6.84
C LEU A 55 4.38 -1.46 -8.05
N ALA A 56 4.47 -0.26 -8.63
CA ALA A 56 5.36 0.01 -9.75
C ALA A 56 6.86 -0.08 -9.39
N MET A 57 7.21 0.02 -8.10
CA MET A 57 8.58 -0.14 -7.60
C MET A 57 8.92 -1.58 -7.18
N ILE A 58 7.91 -2.46 -7.12
CA ILE A 58 8.10 -3.86 -6.75
C ILE A 58 8.70 -4.64 -7.91
N ASP A 59 9.77 -5.38 -7.65
CA ASP A 59 10.27 -6.41 -8.56
C ASP A 59 9.29 -7.59 -8.58
N PRO A 60 8.64 -7.88 -9.72
CA PRO A 60 7.69 -8.97 -9.83
C PRO A 60 8.32 -10.35 -9.60
N ALA A 61 9.64 -10.50 -9.68
CA ALA A 61 10.32 -11.77 -9.46
C ALA A 61 10.37 -12.18 -7.99
N ASN A 62 10.41 -11.23 -7.05
CA ASN A 62 10.56 -11.51 -5.62
C ASN A 62 9.53 -10.79 -4.72
N GLY A 63 8.76 -9.84 -5.25
CA GLY A 63 7.73 -9.12 -4.50
C GLY A 63 8.23 -8.08 -3.52
N TYR A 64 9.51 -7.70 -3.61
CA TYR A 64 10.13 -6.62 -2.84
C TYR A 64 10.44 -5.43 -3.74
N MET A 65 10.68 -4.26 -3.14
CA MET A 65 11.25 -3.17 -3.91
C MET A 65 12.65 -3.55 -4.36
N ALA A 66 13.04 -3.18 -5.59
CA ALA A 66 14.41 -3.34 -6.01
C ALA A 66 15.34 -2.53 -5.08
N GLU A 67 16.35 -3.18 -4.51
CA GLU A 67 17.45 -2.48 -3.86
C GLU A 67 18.32 -1.85 -4.98
N ASP A 68 18.66 -0.56 -4.83
CA ASP A 68 19.63 0.14 -5.70
C ASP A 68 21.07 -0.27 -5.35
#